data_AF-A0A5K0Y659-F1
#
_entry.id   AF-A0A5K0Y659-F1
#
_cell.length_a   1.000
_cell.length_b   1.000
_cell.length_c   1.000
_cell.angle_alpha   90.00
_cell.angle_beta   90.00
_cell.angle_gamma   90.00
#
_symmetry.space_group_name_H-M   'P 1'
#
loop_
_entity.id
_entity.type
_entity.pdbx_description
1 polymer ?
#
loop_
_entity_poly.entity_id
_entity_poly.type
_entity_poly.pdbx_seq_one_letter_code
_entity_poly.pdbx_strand_id
1 'polypeptide(L)' 'MSAVLLLFSIVFVLPLAIHGDLRVGFYQETCPLAEAITRGTVFAATVLNPGIVPGLVRLHFHDCFVR' A
#
# COMPACT_ATOMS: atom_id res chain seq x y z
N MET A 1 -3.20 11.83 -40.17
CA MET A 1 -2.04 11.02 -39.73
C MET A 1 -1.62 11.33 -38.29
N SER A 2 -1.39 12.59 -37.89
CA SER A 2 -0.97 12.92 -36.51
C SER A 2 -1.99 12.55 -35.41
N ALA A 3 -3.29 12.73 -35.65
CA ALA A 3 -4.32 12.37 -34.67
C ALA A 3 -4.42 10.85 -34.42
N VAL A 4 -4.20 10.05 -35.47
CA VAL A 4 -4.22 8.58 -35.37
C VAL A 4 -3.00 8.07 -34.62
N LEU A 5 -1.82 8.68 -34.85
CA LEU A 5 -0.60 8.39 -34.11
C LEU A 5 -0.72 8.80 -32.63
N LEU A 6 -1.34 9.96 -32.34
CA LEU A 6 -1.64 10.41 -30.99
C LEU A 6 -2.60 9.45 -30.27
N LEU A 7 -3.70 9.05 -30.90
CA LEU A 7 -4.63 8.08 -30.35
C LEU A 7 -3.96 6.73 -30.10
N PHE A 8 -3.11 6.27 -31.01
CA PHE A 8 -2.34 5.03 -30.83
C PHE A 8 -1.38 5.12 -29.64
N SER A 9 -0.66 6.24 -29.47
CA SER A 9 0.20 6.46 -28.30
C SER A 9 -0.57 6.50 -26.98
N ILE A 10 -1.75 7.12 -26.94
CA ILE A 10 -2.59 7.19 -25.73
C ILE A 10 -3.14 5.81 -25.36
N VAL A 11 -3.60 5.03 -26.35
CA VAL A 11 -4.19 3.70 -26.12
C VAL A 11 -3.13 2.67 -25.73
N PHE A 12 -1.91 2.76 -26.26
CA PHE A 12 -0.87 1.73 -26.08
C PHE A 12 0.13 2.04 -24.96
N VAL A 13 0.39 3.32 -24.64
CA VAL A 13 1.40 3.72 -23.62
C VAL A 13 0.77 3.96 -22.24
N LEU A 14 -0.46 4.51 -22.20
CA LEU A 14 -1.13 4.89 -20.95
C LEU A 14 -1.52 3.72 -20.02
N PRO A 15 -1.90 2.51 -20.49
CA PRO A 15 -2.33 1.44 -19.59
C PRO A 15 -1.16 0.71 -18.89
N LEU A 16 0.10 1.02 -19.20
CA LEU A 16 1.25 0.33 -18.59
C LEU A 16 1.62 0.82 -17.19
N ALA A 17 1.09 1.96 -16.72
CA ALA A 17 1.64 2.65 -15.55
C ALA A 17 0.63 2.95 -14.43
N ILE A 18 -0.34 2.05 -14.19
CA ILE A 18 -1.16 2.11 -12.97
C ILE A 18 -0.81 0.93 -12.06
N HIS A 19 0.47 0.80 -11.70
CA HIS A 19 0.79 0.17 -10.43
C HIS A 19 0.47 1.20 -9.36
N GLY A 20 -0.32 0.84 -8.35
CA GLY A 20 -0.51 1.71 -7.18
C GLY A 20 0.87 2.04 -6.61
N ASP A 21 1.32 3.27 -6.80
CA ASP A 21 2.66 3.69 -6.42
C ASP A 21 2.75 3.75 -4.89
N LEU A 22 3.29 2.68 -4.32
CA LEU A 22 3.57 2.57 -2.91
C LEU A 22 4.78 3.46 -2.62
N ARG A 23 4.56 4.48 -1.80
CA ARG A 23 5.60 5.41 -1.35
C ARG A 23 5.64 5.48 0.16
N VAL A 24 6.84 5.54 0.71
CA VAL A 24 7.05 5.85 2.13
C VAL A 24 6.52 7.25 2.39
N GLY A 25 5.75 7.44 3.47
CA GLY A 25 5.13 8.72 3.78
C GLY A 25 3.93 9.08 2.91
N PHE A 26 3.26 8.11 2.27
CA PHE A 26 2.03 8.35 1.50
C PHE A 26 0.99 9.20 2.25
N TYR A 27 0.89 9.01 3.57
CA TYR A 27 -0.06 9.71 4.44
C TYR A 27 0.48 11.01 5.06
N GLN A 28 1.67 11.51 4.70
CA GLN A 28 2.24 12.68 5.37
C GLN A 28 1.32 13.91 5.36
N GLU A 29 0.65 14.19 4.24
CA GLU A 29 -0.22 15.36 4.11
C GLU A 29 -1.65 15.14 4.65
N THR A 30 -2.13 13.90 4.63
CA THR A 30 -3.53 13.58 4.97
C THR A 30 -3.70 13.05 6.38
N CYS A 31 -2.73 12.29 6.87
CA CYS A 31 -2.68 11.74 8.22
C CYS A 31 -1.21 11.53 8.64
N PRO A 32 -0.48 12.59 9.03
CA PRO A 32 0.96 12.51 9.33
C PRO A 32 1.28 11.58 10.50
N LEU A 33 0.31 11.33 11.38
CA LEU A 33 0.46 10.44 12.54
C LEU A 33 0.12 8.98 12.25
N ALA A 34 -0.29 8.61 11.03
CA ALA A 34 -0.74 7.27 10.71
C ALA A 34 0.26 6.18 11.15
N GLU A 35 1.52 6.28 10.71
CA GLU A 35 2.57 5.30 11.04
C GLU A 35 2.87 5.26 12.55
N ALA A 36 2.87 6.42 13.22
CA ALA A 36 3.13 6.54 14.64
C ALA A 36 2.00 5.92 15.49
N ILE A 37 0.75 6.19 15.12
CA ILE A 37 -0.44 5.63 15.77
C ILE A 37 -0.43 4.11 15.60
N THR A 38 -0.27 3.61 14.38
CA THR A 38 -0.24 2.16 14.13
C THR A 38 0.87 1.48 14.93
N ARG A 39 2.08 2.04 14.96
CA ARG A 39 3.20 1.52 15.77
C ARG A 39 2.85 1.50 17.25
N GLY A 40 2.31 2.60 17.79
CA GLY A 40 1.96 2.71 19.20
C GLY A 40 0.88 1.71 19.61
N THR A 41 -0.16 1.54 18.79
CA THR A 41 -1.25 0.59 19.04
C THR A 41 -0.74 -0.86 19.01
N VAL A 42 0.05 -1.23 18.00
CA VAL A 42 0.63 -2.59 17.91
C VAL A 42 1.57 -2.85 19.09
N PHE A 43 2.39 -1.88 19.48
CA PHE A 43 3.27 -2.02 20.63
C PHE A 43 2.49 -2.22 21.93
N ALA A 44 1.48 -1.40 22.20
CA ALA A 44 0.63 -1.55 23.38
C ALA A 44 -0.07 -2.92 23.44
N ALA A 45 -0.58 -3.39 22.29
CA ALA A 45 -1.19 -4.71 22.17
C ALA A 45 -0.17 -5.85 22.40
N THR A 46 1.08 -5.67 21.99
CA THR A 46 2.16 -6.64 22.19
C THR A 46 2.49 -6.85 23.67
N VAL A 47 2.43 -5.78 24.48
CA VAL A 47 2.64 -5.88 25.94
C VAL A 47 1.60 -6.80 26.59
N LEU A 48 0.36 -6.77 26.10
CA LEU A 48 -0.73 -7.62 26.60
C LEU A 48 -0.66 -9.05 26.04
N ASN A 49 -0.27 -9.19 24.77
CA ASN A 49 -0.14 -10.48 24.11
C ASN A 49 1.01 -10.47 23.08
N PRO A 50 2.16 -11.05 23.43
CA PRO A 50 3.30 -11.14 22.52
C PRO A 50 3.02 -11.88 21.20
N GLY A 51 1.99 -12.74 21.17
CA GLY A 51 1.57 -13.47 19.97
C GLY A 51 0.93 -12.61 18.88
N ILE A 52 0.56 -11.36 19.18
CA ILE A 52 -0.07 -10.44 18.21
C ILE A 52 0.89 -10.08 17.08
N VAL A 53 2.18 -9.89 17.36
CA VAL A 53 3.17 -9.50 16.34
C VAL A 53 3.31 -10.57 15.23
N PRO A 54 3.62 -11.84 15.52
CA PRO A 54 3.67 -12.87 14.49
C PRO A 54 2.29 -13.13 13.86
N GLY A 55 1.19 -12.95 14.63
CA GLY A 55 -0.18 -13.07 14.13
C GLY A 55 -0.51 -12.04 13.03
N LEU A 56 -0.14 -10.77 13.23
CA LEU A 56 -0.33 -9.68 12.26
C LEU A 56 0.45 -9.93 10.96
N VAL A 57 1.70 -10.38 11.07
CA VAL A 57 2.52 -10.73 9.89
C VAL A 57 1.90 -11.89 9.12
N ARG A 58 1.44 -12.93 9.83
CA ARG A 58 0.74 -14.06 9.21
C ARG A 58 -0.56 -13.63 8.52
N LEU A 59 -1.34 -12.74 9.15
CA LEU A 59 -2.57 -12.21 8.57
C LEU A 59 -2.27 -11.44 7.28
N HIS A 60 -1.28 -10.55 7.28
CA HIS A 60 -0.88 -9.81 6.08
C HIS A 60 -0.43 -10.74 4.95
N PHE A 61 0.36 -11.77 5.28
CA PHE A 61 0.71 -12.80 4.30
C PHE A 61 -0.52 -13.53 3.75
N HIS A 62 -1.45 -13.93 4.61
CA HIS A 62 -2.66 -14.65 4.19
C HIS A 62 -3.53 -13.80 3.26
N ASP A 63 -3.73 -12.51 3.56
CA ASP A 63 -4.50 -11.58 2.72
C ASP A 63 -3.87 -11.35 1.34
N CYS A 64 -2.53 -11.32 1.26
CA CYS A 64 -1.84 -11.10 0.00
C CYS A 64 -1.73 -12.35 -0.86
N PHE A 65 -1.54 -13.53 -0.24
CA PHE A 65 -1.18 -14.75 -0.96
C PHE A 65 -2.33 -15.75 -1.11
N VAL A 66 -3.39 -15.67 -0.31
CA VAL A 66 -4.57 -16.55 -0.41
C VAL A 66 -5.74 -15.71 -0.92
N ARG A 67 -6.15 -15.96 -2.17
CA ARG A 67 -7.32 -15.34 -2.82
C ARG A 67 -8.39 -16.36 -3.13
#